data_AF-D4CPL1-F1
#
_entry.id   AF-D4CPL1-F1
#
_cell.length_a   1.000
_cell.length_b   1.000
_cell.length_c   1.000
_cell.angle_alpha   90.00
_cell.angle_beta   90.00
_cell.angle_gamma   90.00
#
_symmetry.space_group_name_H-M   'P 1'
#
loop_
_entity.id
_entity.type
_entity.pdbx_description
1 polymer ?
#
loop_
_entity_poly.entity_id
_entity_poly.type
_entity_poly.pdbx_seq_one_letter_code
_entity_poly.pdbx_strand_id
1 'polypeptide(L)'
;MASGRKGDMKNKQEMEWIPCNERLPEEREWLGTKRFGTKKSAPVLVTMELKDGSRIVTYTSFQNGEIMDSICKYYGKKPLAWMPLPAPYPGKTQ
;
A
#
# COMPACT_ATOMS: atom_id res chain seq x y z
N MET A 1 0.23 42.58 -14.14
CA MET A 1 -0.79 41.79 -13.43
C MET A 1 -0.71 40.35 -13.91
N ALA A 2 -0.61 39.40 -12.97
CA ALA A 2 -0.75 37.93 -13.06
C ALA A 2 -0.42 37.26 -14.41
N SER A 3 0.83 36.85 -14.67
CA SER A 3 1.41 35.53 -14.31
C SER A 3 0.44 34.35 -14.52
N GLY A 4 0.53 33.74 -15.71
CA GLY A 4 -0.05 32.43 -15.97
C GLY A 4 0.67 31.35 -15.17
N ARG A 5 -0.08 30.51 -14.47
CA ARG A 5 0.41 29.24 -13.92
C ARG A 5 -0.19 28.10 -14.75
N LYS A 6 0.59 27.60 -15.71
CA LYS A 6 0.52 26.20 -16.15
C LYS A 6 1.29 25.34 -15.14
N GLY A 7 0.81 24.12 -14.94
CA GLY A 7 1.47 23.06 -14.16
C GLY A 7 1.04 23.07 -12.69
N ASP A 8 0.51 22.01 -12.09
CA ASP A 8 0.50 20.61 -12.47
C ASP A 8 -0.76 19.96 -11.92
N MET A 9 -1.61 19.48 -12.82
CA MET A 9 -2.60 18.47 -12.49
C MET A 9 -1.79 17.22 -12.18
N LYS A 10 -1.46 16.99 -10.91
CA LYS A 10 -0.72 15.80 -10.44
C LYS A 10 -1.65 14.57 -10.49
N ASN A 11 -2.07 14.24 -11.71
CA ASN A 11 -2.90 13.11 -12.07
C ASN A 11 -1.97 11.99 -12.54
N LYS A 12 -1.50 11.20 -11.58
CA LYS A 12 -1.09 9.80 -11.70
C LYS A 12 -0.62 9.41 -10.31
N GLN A 13 -1.47 8.74 -9.54
CA GLN A 13 -0.95 7.80 -8.57
C GLN A 13 -0.15 6.79 -9.41
N GLU A 14 1.16 6.99 -9.48
CA GLU A 14 2.07 6.03 -10.08
C GLU A 14 1.87 4.74 -9.28
N MET A 15 1.13 3.80 -9.88
CA MET A 15 0.86 2.46 -9.38
C MET A 15 2.13 1.62 -9.50
N GLU A 16 3.20 2.08 -8.87
CA GLU A 16 4.50 1.41 -8.87
C GLU A 16 4.66 0.60 -7.60
N TRP A 17 5.31 -0.54 -7.75
CA TRP A 17 5.67 -1.39 -6.62
C TRP A 17 6.86 -0.77 -5.89
N ILE A 18 6.63 -0.43 -4.63
CA ILE A 18 7.63 0.14 -3.74
C ILE A 18 8.26 -0.99 -2.91
N PRO A 19 9.56 -1.24 -3.03
CA PRO A 19 10.25 -2.23 -2.20
C PRO A 19 10.09 -1.92 -0.71
N CYS A 20 9.78 -2.93 0.12
CA CYS A 20 9.58 -2.74 1.55
C CYS A 20 10.86 -2.33 2.30
N ASN A 21 12.04 -2.56 1.71
CA ASN A 21 13.33 -2.09 2.24
C ASN A 21 13.61 -0.61 1.91
N GLU A 22 12.96 -0.06 0.90
CA GLU A 22 13.11 1.34 0.49
C GLU A 22 12.20 2.23 1.33
N ARG A 23 10.91 1.86 1.37
CA ARG A 23 9.90 2.62 2.10
C ARG A 23 8.73 1.73 2.47
N LEU A 24 8.17 1.95 3.66
CA LEU A 24 6.91 1.34 4.09
C LEU A 24 5.74 2.30 3.83
N PRO A 25 4.49 1.81 3.74
CA PRO A 25 3.35 2.70 3.61
C PRO A 25 3.26 3.61 4.83
N GLU A 26 3.50 4.91 4.62
CA GLU A 26 3.44 5.91 5.69
C GLU A 26 2.00 6.16 6.15
N GLU A 27 1.85 6.57 7.41
CA GLU A 27 0.60 7.01 8.05
C GLU A 27 -0.10 8.20 7.37
N ARG A 28 0.42 8.72 6.26
CA ARG A 28 -0.01 10.00 5.70
C ARG A 28 -1.36 9.93 4.96
N GLU A 29 -1.94 8.73 4.82
CA GLU A 29 -3.27 8.50 4.23
C GLU A 29 -4.35 8.16 5.28
N TRP A 30 -4.21 8.68 6.50
CA TRP A 30 -5.14 8.40 7.58
C TRP A 30 -6.45 9.17 7.48
N LEU A 31 -7.45 8.53 6.88
CA LEU A 31 -8.84 8.76 7.27
C LEU A 31 -9.06 8.15 8.66
N GLY A 32 -8.69 8.94 9.68
CA GLY A 32 -9.17 8.87 11.06
C GLY A 32 -9.39 7.48 11.67
N THR A 33 -8.44 7.00 12.47
CA THR A 33 -8.72 6.54 13.85
C THR A 33 -7.41 6.20 14.56
N LYS A 34 -6.82 7.20 15.22
CA LYS A 34 -5.77 6.99 16.22
C LYS A 34 -6.42 6.44 17.50
N ARG A 35 -6.89 5.19 17.47
CA ARG A 35 -7.39 4.49 18.65
C ARG A 35 -6.25 3.64 19.22
N PHE A 36 -5.90 3.87 20.49
CA PHE A 36 -4.99 3.06 21.30
C PHE A 36 -3.50 2.97 20.87
N GLY A 37 -2.95 3.99 20.21
CA GLY A 37 -1.50 4.05 19.93
C GLY A 37 -0.99 3.10 18.84
N THR A 38 -1.86 2.26 18.27
CA THR A 38 -1.54 1.42 17.11
C THR A 38 -1.76 2.20 15.81
N LYS A 39 -0.72 2.24 14.98
CA LYS A 39 -0.68 2.90 13.69
C LYS A 39 -1.01 1.89 12.60
N LYS A 40 -2.07 2.09 11.82
CA LYS A 40 -2.45 1.15 10.74
C LYS A 40 -2.41 1.84 9.39
N SER A 41 -1.81 1.22 8.38
CA SER A 41 -1.84 1.75 7.01
C SER A 41 -3.22 1.58 6.38
N ALA A 42 -3.48 2.35 5.32
CA ALA A 42 -4.52 1.98 4.37
C ALA A 42 -4.23 0.56 3.83
N PRO A 43 -5.27 -0.16 3.38
CA PRO A 43 -5.05 -1.44 2.74
C PRO A 43 -4.24 -1.29 1.45
N VAL A 44 -3.31 -2.20 1.24
CA VAL A 44 -2.35 -2.20 0.15
C VAL A 44 -2.22 -3.61 -0.45
N LEU A 45 -1.73 -3.67 -1.68
CA LEU A 45 -1.25 -4.92 -2.25
C LEU A 45 0.20 -5.12 -1.83
N VAL A 46 0.56 -6.35 -1.46
CA VAL A 46 1.91 -6.72 -1.02
C VAL A 46 2.34 -7.97 -1.75
N THR A 47 3.55 -7.93 -2.30
CA THR A 47 4.24 -9.11 -2.82
C THR A 47 5.00 -9.80 -1.69
N MET A 48 4.71 -11.07 -1.45
CA MET A 48 5.33 -11.90 -0.43
C MET A 48 6.15 -13.02 -1.09
N GLU A 49 7.34 -13.29 -0.57
CA GLU A 49 8.20 -14.39 -1.04
C GLU A 49 8.03 -15.64 -0.19
N LEU A 50 7.73 -16.76 -0.86
CA LEU A 50 7.38 -18.03 -0.27
C LEU A 50 8.61 -18.82 0.19
N LYS A 51 8.44 -19.77 1.12
CA LYS A 51 9.55 -20.62 1.58
C LYS A 51 10.18 -21.42 0.44
N ASP A 52 9.37 -21.79 -0.55
CA ASP A 52 9.75 -22.44 -1.80
C ASP A 52 10.28 -21.45 -2.87
N GLY A 53 10.45 -20.17 -2.54
CA GLY A 53 10.94 -19.13 -3.44
C GLY A 53 9.91 -18.58 -4.43
N SER A 54 8.70 -19.15 -4.48
CA SER A 54 7.60 -18.59 -5.28
C SER A 54 7.12 -17.26 -4.70
N ARG A 55 6.37 -16.46 -5.48
CA ARG A 55 5.90 -15.14 -5.06
C ARG A 55 4.40 -15.04 -5.22
N ILE A 56 3.73 -14.46 -4.23
CA ILE A 56 2.29 -14.16 -4.29
C ILE A 56 2.05 -12.69 -4.04
N VAL A 57 0.98 -12.18 -4.63
CA VAL A 57 0.42 -10.87 -4.29
C VAL A 57 -0.78 -11.08 -3.38
N THR A 58 -0.79 -10.40 -2.25
CA THR A 58 -1.89 -10.45 -1.27
C THR A 58 -2.34 -9.06 -0.88
N TYR A 59 -3.57 -8.96 -0.38
CA TYR A 59 -4.17 -7.75 0.13
C TYR A 59 -4.05 -7.71 1.65
N THR A 60 -3.39 -6.68 2.20
CA THR A 60 -3.20 -6.54 3.65
C THR A 60 -2.96 -5.09 4.06
N SER A 61 -2.83 -4.85 5.35
CA SER A 61 -2.48 -3.56 5.96
C SER A 61 -1.28 -3.73 6.89
N PHE A 62 -0.42 -2.73 6.96
CA PHE A 62 0.68 -2.67 7.91
C PHE A 62 0.17 -2.10 9.24
N GLN A 63 0.63 -2.66 10.35
CA GLN A 63 0.41 -2.18 11.71
C GLN A 63 1.77 -1.83 12.31
N ASN A 64 1.97 -0.57 12.69
CA ASN A 64 3.23 -0.01 13.19
C ASN A 64 4.44 -0.25 12.26
N GLY A 65 4.21 -0.32 10.94
CA GLY A 65 5.25 -0.62 9.96
C GLY A 65 5.50 -2.11 9.73
N GLU A 66 4.79 -3.00 10.41
CA GLU A 66 4.91 -4.44 10.26
C GLU A 66 3.62 -5.05 9.70
N ILE A 67 3.73 -6.16 8.98
CA ILE A 67 2.53 -6.91 8.58
C ILE A 67 2.07 -7.74 9.78
N MET A 68 0.76 -7.78 10.02
CA MET A 68 0.20 -8.61 11.09
C MET A 68 0.73 -10.05 11.00
N ASP A 69 1.29 -10.49 12.12
CA ASP A 69 1.96 -11.77 12.32
C ASP A 69 1.14 -12.99 11.83
N SER A 70 -0.19 -12.93 11.87
CA SER A 70 -1.06 -14.00 11.35
C SER A 70 -0.89 -14.26 9.85
N ILE A 71 -0.65 -13.22 9.04
CA ILE A 71 -0.43 -13.35 7.60
C ILE A 71 1.00 -13.84 7.34
N CYS A 72 1.98 -13.28 8.04
CA CYS A 72 3.37 -13.73 7.96
C CYS A 72 3.54 -15.19 8.42
N LYS A 73 2.77 -15.66 9.40
CA LYS A 73 2.74 -17.06 9.88
C LYS A 73 2.03 -17.99 8.91
N TYR A 74 0.87 -17.58 8.37
CA TYR A 74 0.10 -18.41 7.43
C TYR A 74 0.90 -18.69 6.16
N TYR A 75 1.57 -17.66 5.66
CA TYR A 75 2.36 -17.77 4.45
C TYR A 75 3.79 -18.25 4.78
N GLY A 76 4.38 -17.85 5.91
CA GLY A 76 5.73 -18.18 6.35
C GLY A 76 6.83 -17.35 5.69
N LYS A 77 6.63 -16.03 5.55
CA LYS A 77 7.24 -15.23 4.46
C LYS A 77 7.58 -13.80 4.81
N LYS A 78 8.55 -13.24 4.08
CA LYS A 78 8.97 -11.84 4.12
C LYS A 78 8.25 -11.02 3.04
N PRO A 79 7.74 -9.81 3.35
CA PRO A 79 7.27 -8.88 2.34
C PRO A 79 8.43 -8.33 1.51
N LEU A 80 8.27 -8.30 0.19
CA LEU A 80 9.28 -7.78 -0.74
C LEU A 80 8.96 -6.36 -1.19
N ALA A 81 7.71 -6.12 -1.62
CA ALA A 81 7.27 -4.83 -2.14
C ALA A 81 5.77 -4.63 -1.91
N TRP A 82 5.31 -3.39 -1.93
CA TRP A 82 3.91 -3.01 -1.76
C TRP A 82 3.49 -1.93 -2.75
N MET A 83 2.19 -1.79 -2.97
CA MET A 83 1.63 -0.67 -3.73
C MET A 83 0.24 -0.31 -3.20
N PRO A 84 -0.23 0.95 -3.36
CA PRO A 84 -1.59 1.31 -3.04
C PRO A 84 -2.60 0.51 -3.87
N LEU A 85 -3.81 0.35 -3.35
CA LEU A 85 -4.89 -0.27 -4.12
C LEU A 85 -5.14 0.49 -5.43
N PRO A 86 -5.37 -0.23 -6.54
CA PRO A 86 -5.76 0.41 -7.78
C PRO A 86 -7.12 1.09 -7.62
N ALA A 87 -7.38 2.08 -8.47
CA ALA A 87 -8.70 2.70 -8.55
C ALA A 87 -9.78 1.62 -8.77
N PRO A 88 -10.95 1.74 -8.12
CA PRO A 88 -12.03 0.78 -8.28
C PRO A 88 -12.43 0.66 -9.76
N TYR A 89 -12.85 -0.54 -10.15
CA TYR A 89 -13.33 -0.78 -11.52
C TYR A 89 -14.53 0.14 -11.81
N PRO A 90 -14.48 1.00 -12.84
CA PRO A 90 -15.48 2.04 -13.07
C PRO A 90 -16.71 1.47 -13.80
N GLY A 91 -17.21 0.30 -13.37
CA GLY A 91 -18.16 -0.53 -14.10
C GLY A 91 -19.18 0.27 -14.92
N LYS A 92 -19.40 -0.13 -16.18
CA LYS A 92 -20.43 0.48 -17.01
C LYS A 92 -21.79 0.22 -16.33
N THR A 93 -22.40 1.25 -15.77
CA THR A 93 -23.80 1.22 -15.35
C THR A 93 -24.63 0.93 -16.60
N GLN A 94 -25.33 -0.21 -16.61
CA GLN A 94 -26.34 -0.55 -17.62
C GLN A 94 -27.72 -0.21 -17.07
#